data_AF-A0A087SCN3-F1
#
_entry.id   AF-A0A087SCN3-F1
#
_cell.length_a   1.000
_cell.length_b   1.000
_cell.length_c   1.000
_cell.angle_alpha   90.00
_cell.angle_beta   90.00
_cell.angle_gamma   90.00
#
_symmetry.space_group_name_H-M   'P 1'
#
loop_
_entity.id
_entity.type
_entity.pdbx_description
1 polymer ?
#
loop_
_entity_poly.entity_id
_entity_poly.type
_entity_poly.pdbx_seq_one_letter_code
_entity_poly.pdbx_strand_id
1 'polypeptide(L)'
;MVQHPDPKYMRRAIELSAKAGIEERTGGVFGAVLVRKETGEIVGEGYNRVLADHDPTAHGEVLAIRNACRNLGTHVLEGCVLYTSAEPCPMCYASSLWAHVEAIYYGATYDDVKKYGQFEDADFLAEINASDEDKNVKIKQYLREEAVVPWKTYSELTDRIHY
;
A
#
# COMPACT_ATOMS: atom_id res chain seq x y z
N MET A 1 11.59 5.14 20.44
CA MET A 1 10.77 4.14 21.15
C MET A 1 9.49 3.94 20.35
N VAL A 2 9.17 2.71 19.96
CA VAL A 2 7.92 2.40 19.26
C VAL A 2 6.78 2.60 20.26
N GLN A 3 5.88 3.53 19.96
CA GLN A 3 4.70 3.83 20.78
C GLN A 3 3.81 2.57 20.81
N HIS A 4 3.14 2.27 21.93
CA HIS A 4 2.23 1.13 21.98
C HIS A 4 1.08 1.34 20.96
N PRO A 5 0.74 0.35 20.13
CA PRO A 5 -0.34 0.49 19.17
C PRO A 5 -1.67 0.72 19.91
N ASP A 6 -2.43 1.73 19.50
CA ASP A 6 -3.75 2.00 20.08
C ASP A 6 -4.80 1.13 19.38
N PRO A 7 -5.50 0.21 20.10
CA PRO A 7 -6.48 -0.69 19.51
C PRO A 7 -7.60 0.01 18.74
N LYS A 8 -7.90 1.29 19.02
CA LYS A 8 -8.98 2.00 18.31
C LYS A 8 -8.71 2.14 16.82
N TYR A 9 -7.45 2.33 16.40
CA TYR A 9 -7.11 2.47 14.99
C TYR A 9 -7.21 1.13 14.26
N MET A 10 -6.78 0.05 14.91
CA MET A 10 -6.95 -1.31 14.36
C MET A 10 -8.43 -1.69 14.25
N ARG A 11 -9.26 -1.35 15.26
CA ARG A 11 -10.72 -1.55 15.17
C ARG A 11 -11.31 -0.80 13.98
N ARG A 12 -10.87 0.44 13.75
CA ARG A 12 -11.32 1.22 12.60
C ARG A 12 -10.93 0.58 11.26
N ALA A 13 -9.70 0.07 11.14
CA ALA A 13 -9.27 -0.68 9.96
C ALA A 13 -10.13 -1.95 9.73
N ILE A 14 -10.52 -2.65 10.79
CA ILE A 14 -11.41 -3.83 10.74
C ILE A 14 -12.84 -3.44 10.32
N GLU A 15 -13.37 -2.33 10.82
CA GLU A 15 -14.69 -1.81 10.39
C GLU A 15 -14.68 -1.50 8.88
N LEU A 16 -13.63 -0.84 8.40
CA LEU A 16 -13.44 -0.53 6.99
C LEU A 16 -13.30 -1.80 6.13
N SER A 17 -12.66 -2.85 6.66
CA SER A 17 -12.51 -4.12 5.95
C SER A 17 -13.83 -4.88 5.81
N ALA A 18 -14.66 -4.89 6.87
CA ALA A 18 -16.02 -5.42 6.82
C ALA A 18 -16.89 -4.63 5.83
N LYS A 19 -16.78 -3.30 5.85
CA LYS A 19 -17.46 -2.42 4.90
C LYS A 19 -17.14 -2.80 3.45
N ALA A 20 -15.86 -3.03 3.13
CA ALA A 20 -15.43 -3.39 1.77
C ALA A 20 -16.03 -4.71 1.27
N GLY A 21 -15.82 -5.80 2.01
CA GLY A 21 -16.12 -7.15 1.52
C GLY A 21 -17.52 -7.65 1.85
N ILE A 22 -18.13 -7.14 2.92
CA ILE A 22 -19.40 -7.67 3.45
C ILE A 22 -20.55 -6.71 3.14
N GLU A 23 -20.39 -5.43 3.47
CA GLU A 23 -21.49 -4.45 3.37
C GLU A 23 -21.66 -3.91 1.95
N GLU A 24 -20.61 -3.30 1.40
CA GLU A 24 -20.67 -2.65 0.08
C GLU A 24 -20.21 -3.55 -1.06
N ARG A 25 -19.50 -4.65 -0.76
CA ARG A 25 -18.96 -5.61 -1.73
C ARG A 25 -18.11 -4.94 -2.82
N THR A 26 -17.33 -3.94 -2.45
CA THR A 26 -16.44 -3.18 -3.34
C THR A 26 -15.14 -3.91 -3.65
N GLY A 27 -14.82 -4.96 -2.91
CA GLY A 27 -13.60 -5.76 -3.03
C GLY A 27 -13.47 -6.81 -1.94
N GLY A 28 -12.24 -7.27 -1.68
CA GLY A 28 -11.94 -8.17 -0.55
C GLY A 28 -12.08 -7.49 0.82
N VAL A 29 -12.02 -8.28 1.90
CA VAL A 29 -12.13 -7.78 3.28
C VAL A 29 -10.85 -7.11 3.79
N PHE A 30 -10.47 -5.98 3.17
CA PHE A 30 -9.28 -5.21 3.54
C PHE A 30 -9.61 -3.74 3.79
N GLY A 31 -9.14 -3.22 4.91
CA GLY A 31 -9.34 -1.84 5.36
C GLY A 31 -8.10 -1.33 6.08
N ALA A 32 -7.84 -0.04 6.00
CA ALA A 32 -6.68 0.59 6.60
C ALA A 32 -6.92 2.05 6.98
N VAL A 33 -6.16 2.51 7.98
CA VAL A 33 -6.12 3.92 8.40
C VAL A 33 -4.67 4.38 8.58
N LEU A 34 -4.42 5.63 8.22
CA LEU A 34 -3.14 6.31 8.42
C LEU A 34 -3.29 7.34 9.53
N VAL A 35 -2.41 7.26 10.54
CA VAL A 35 -2.50 8.06 11.76
C VAL A 35 -1.25 8.91 11.93
N ARG A 36 -1.42 10.22 12.14
CA ARG A 36 -0.31 11.10 12.53
C ARG A 36 0.07 10.81 13.98
N LYS A 37 1.30 10.34 14.21
CA LYS A 37 1.76 9.85 15.52
C LYS A 37 1.72 10.93 16.61
N GLU A 38 2.06 12.16 16.27
CA GLU A 38 2.11 13.29 17.19
C GLU A 38 0.73 13.68 17.72
N THR A 39 -0.29 13.69 16.86
CA THR A 39 -1.64 14.18 17.20
C THR A 39 -2.63 13.06 17.49
N GLY A 40 -2.36 11.83 17.02
CA GLY A 40 -3.32 10.74 17.02
C GLY A 40 -4.47 10.91 16.00
N GLU A 41 -4.35 11.87 15.08
CA GLU A 41 -5.36 12.13 14.07
C GLU A 41 -5.28 11.09 12.94
N ILE A 42 -6.43 10.55 12.53
CA ILE A 42 -6.53 9.77 11.31
C ILE A 42 -6.50 10.75 10.13
N VAL A 43 -5.41 10.73 9.37
CA VAL A 43 -5.21 11.61 8.21
C VAL A 43 -5.66 10.98 6.90
N GLY A 44 -5.84 9.66 6.87
CA GLY A 44 -6.39 8.94 5.72
C GLY A 44 -7.06 7.64 6.13
N GLU A 45 -8.16 7.32 5.47
CA GLU A 45 -8.85 6.02 5.58
C GLU A 45 -8.96 5.39 4.21
N GLY A 46 -8.92 4.07 4.13
CA GLY A 46 -9.08 3.35 2.87
C GLY A 46 -9.62 1.95 3.10
N TYR A 47 -10.35 1.44 2.12
CA TYR A 47 -10.84 0.08 2.11
C TYR A 47 -10.85 -0.45 0.69
N ASN A 48 -10.79 -1.76 0.50
CA ASN A 48 -10.61 -2.36 -0.82
C ASN A 48 -11.75 -1.97 -1.77
N ARG A 49 -11.41 -1.39 -2.92
CA ARG A 49 -12.33 -0.99 -3.97
C ARG A 49 -11.98 -1.58 -5.34
N VAL A 50 -11.22 -2.68 -5.38
CA VAL A 50 -10.74 -3.30 -6.62
C VAL A 50 -11.89 -3.59 -7.60
N LEU A 51 -13.02 -4.11 -7.10
CA LEU A 51 -14.15 -4.45 -7.95
C LEU A 51 -14.98 -3.22 -8.33
N ALA A 52 -15.17 -2.30 -7.38
CA ALA A 52 -16.01 -1.12 -7.60
C ALA A 52 -15.37 -0.09 -8.54
N ASP A 53 -14.06 0.08 -8.45
CA ASP A 53 -13.33 1.09 -9.21
C ASP A 53 -12.64 0.51 -10.46
N HIS A 54 -12.73 -0.82 -10.67
CA HIS A 54 -12.01 -1.54 -11.70
C HIS A 54 -10.49 -1.24 -11.69
N ASP A 55 -9.93 -1.02 -10.50
CA ASP A 55 -8.52 -0.69 -10.27
C ASP A 55 -7.89 -1.80 -9.41
N PRO A 56 -7.03 -2.67 -9.97
CA PRO A 56 -6.37 -3.73 -9.20
C PRO A 56 -5.42 -3.18 -8.12
N THR A 57 -5.09 -1.88 -8.16
CA THR A 57 -4.26 -1.22 -7.14
C THR A 57 -5.07 -0.59 -6.01
N ALA A 58 -6.41 -0.59 -6.08
CA ALA A 58 -7.31 0.03 -5.11
C ALA A 58 -7.47 -0.80 -3.81
N HIS A 59 -6.35 -1.22 -3.24
CA HIS A 59 -6.27 -1.88 -1.93
C HIS A 59 -6.51 -0.86 -0.80
N GLY A 60 -6.94 -1.35 0.36
CA GLY A 60 -7.27 -0.49 1.50
C GLY A 60 -6.10 0.40 1.93
N GLU A 61 -4.90 -0.15 1.97
CA GLU A 61 -3.66 0.55 2.35
C GLU A 61 -3.28 1.61 1.30
N VAL A 62 -3.34 1.26 0.01
CA VAL A 62 -3.05 2.18 -1.09
C VAL A 62 -4.03 3.35 -1.08
N LEU A 63 -5.33 3.08 -0.86
CA LEU A 63 -6.34 4.13 -0.78
C LEU A 63 -6.19 4.99 0.48
N ALA A 64 -5.82 4.42 1.62
CA ALA A 64 -5.53 5.18 2.84
C ALA A 64 -4.35 6.13 2.65
N ILE A 65 -3.26 5.66 2.01
CA ILE A 65 -2.09 6.48 1.64
C ILE A 65 -2.51 7.58 0.67
N ARG A 66 -3.20 7.24 -0.43
CA ARG A 66 -3.67 8.23 -1.43
C ARG A 66 -4.56 9.30 -0.79
N ASN A 67 -5.46 8.91 0.12
CA ASN A 67 -6.33 9.83 0.85
C ASN A 67 -5.54 10.72 1.82
N ALA A 68 -4.58 10.16 2.58
CA ALA A 68 -3.73 10.94 3.47
C ALA A 68 -2.89 11.98 2.70
N CYS A 69 -2.28 11.59 1.59
CA CYS A 69 -1.51 12.49 0.74
C CYS A 69 -2.37 13.67 0.24
N ARG A 70 -3.60 13.39 -0.21
CA ARG A 70 -4.54 14.44 -0.65
C ARG A 70 -4.96 15.36 0.49
N ASN A 71 -5.30 14.80 1.64
CA ASN A 71 -5.78 15.56 2.80
C ASN A 71 -4.68 16.49 3.34
N LEU A 72 -3.43 16.04 3.29
CA LEU A 72 -2.28 16.78 3.82
C LEU A 72 -1.56 17.63 2.76
N GLY A 73 -1.89 17.48 1.48
CA GLY A 73 -1.23 18.18 0.38
C GLY A 73 0.25 17.81 0.22
N THR A 74 0.63 16.57 0.53
CA THR A 74 2.01 16.07 0.48
C THR A 74 2.05 14.65 -0.08
N HIS A 75 3.19 14.21 -0.61
CA HIS A 75 3.45 12.81 -0.96
C HIS A 75 4.31 12.07 0.08
N VAL A 76 4.85 12.80 1.06
CA VAL A 76 5.66 12.29 2.17
C VAL A 76 4.82 12.24 3.44
N LEU A 77 4.73 11.06 4.06
CA LEU A 77 3.92 10.76 5.25
C LEU A 77 4.81 10.39 6.45
N GLU A 78 6.00 10.99 6.54
CA GLU A 78 6.86 10.86 7.72
C GLU A 78 6.11 11.22 9.00
N GLY A 79 6.34 10.46 10.06
CA GLY A 79 5.60 10.58 11.32
C GLY A 79 4.16 10.05 11.26
N CYS A 80 3.74 9.44 10.15
CA CYS A 80 2.49 8.69 10.08
C CYS A 80 2.72 7.18 10.26
N VAL A 81 1.74 6.52 10.85
CA VAL A 81 1.70 5.07 11.08
C VAL A 81 0.47 4.50 10.38
N LEU A 82 0.67 3.42 9.62
CA LEU A 82 -0.40 2.67 8.98
C LEU A 82 -0.92 1.58 9.91
N TYR A 83 -2.24 1.52 10.08
CA TYR A 83 -2.93 0.38 10.68
C TYR A 83 -3.75 -0.29 9.59
N THR A 84 -3.50 -1.57 9.31
CA THR A 84 -4.18 -2.33 8.26
C THR A 84 -4.82 -3.58 8.83
N SER A 85 -6.01 -3.93 8.32
CA SER A 85 -6.79 -5.07 8.83
C SER A 85 -6.12 -6.42 8.53
N ALA A 86 -5.20 -6.48 7.57
CA ALA A 86 -4.40 -7.65 7.23
C ALA A 86 -2.97 -7.24 6.89
N GLU A 87 -2.02 -8.18 7.02
CA GLU A 87 -0.63 -8.00 6.66
C GLU A 87 -0.50 -7.47 5.21
N PRO A 88 0.26 -6.38 4.97
CA PRO A 88 0.23 -5.68 3.70
C PRO A 88 0.93 -6.48 2.61
N CYS A 89 0.23 -6.76 1.51
CA CYS A 89 0.82 -7.41 0.34
C CYS A 89 2.02 -6.62 -0.22
N PRO A 90 2.87 -7.22 -1.08
CA PRO A 90 4.09 -6.58 -1.57
C PRO A 90 3.88 -5.19 -2.18
N MET A 91 2.77 -4.98 -2.91
CA MET A 91 2.40 -3.67 -3.47
C MET A 91 2.08 -2.65 -2.37
N CYS A 92 1.28 -3.03 -1.38
CA CYS A 92 0.89 -2.16 -0.26
C CYS A 92 2.10 -1.80 0.62
N TYR A 93 2.99 -2.76 0.86
CA TYR A 93 4.24 -2.54 1.58
C TYR A 93 5.14 -1.57 0.80
N ALA A 94 5.38 -1.80 -0.49
CA ALA A 94 6.17 -0.89 -1.33
C ALA A 94 5.56 0.52 -1.40
N SER A 95 4.23 0.63 -1.47
CA SER A 95 3.53 1.93 -1.43
C SER A 95 3.79 2.68 -0.12
N SER A 96 3.85 1.96 1.01
CA SER A 96 4.16 2.54 2.32
C SER A 96 5.62 3.04 2.39
N LEU A 97 6.56 2.33 1.75
CA LEU A 97 7.95 2.76 1.62
C LEU A 97 8.07 4.05 0.80
N TRP A 98 7.44 4.10 -0.38
CA TRP A 98 7.42 5.29 -1.23
C TRP A 98 6.79 6.51 -0.54
N ALA A 99 5.83 6.28 0.35
CA ALA A 99 5.18 7.34 1.12
C ALA A 99 5.91 7.67 2.43
N HIS A 100 7.03 7.03 2.76
CA HIS A 100 7.78 7.25 4.01
C HIS A 100 6.95 7.03 5.30
N VAL A 101 6.04 6.04 5.28
CA VAL A 101 5.30 5.64 6.48
C VAL A 101 6.27 5.06 7.52
N GLU A 102 6.19 5.54 8.77
CA GLU A 102 7.16 5.22 9.83
C GLU A 102 7.03 3.76 10.33
N ALA A 103 5.80 3.27 10.42
CA ALA A 103 5.51 1.93 10.92
C ALA A 103 4.18 1.41 10.38
N ILE A 104 4.05 0.09 10.34
CA ILE A 104 2.82 -0.62 9.97
C ILE A 104 2.45 -1.55 11.12
N TYR A 105 1.20 -1.46 11.57
CA TYR A 105 0.56 -2.45 12.43
C TYR A 105 -0.52 -3.17 11.65
N TYR A 106 -0.55 -4.49 11.73
CA TYR A 106 -1.49 -5.32 10.98
C TYR A 106 -2.33 -6.23 11.90
N GLY A 107 -3.51 -6.61 11.43
CA GLY A 107 -4.44 -7.49 12.12
C GLY A 107 -4.29 -8.96 11.70
N ALA A 108 -4.97 -9.36 10.63
CA ALA A 108 -4.91 -10.71 10.07
C ALA A 108 -3.57 -10.99 9.40
N THR A 109 -3.13 -12.25 9.43
CA THR A 109 -1.87 -12.71 8.82
C THR A 109 -2.06 -13.12 7.36
N TYR A 110 -0.97 -13.31 6.61
CA TYR A 110 -1.04 -13.95 5.30
C TYR A 110 -1.72 -15.33 5.32
N ASP A 111 -1.50 -16.11 6.38
CA ASP A 111 -2.13 -17.43 6.52
C ASP A 111 -3.66 -17.30 6.67
N ASP A 112 -4.14 -16.31 7.44
CA ASP A 112 -5.57 -16.03 7.56
C ASP A 112 -6.16 -15.61 6.20
N VAL A 113 -5.47 -14.70 5.51
CA VAL A 113 -5.89 -14.20 4.20
C VAL A 113 -5.98 -15.33 3.17
N LYS A 114 -4.98 -16.22 3.12
CA LYS A 114 -4.97 -17.38 2.23
C LYS A 114 -6.07 -18.38 2.61
N LYS A 115 -6.23 -18.68 3.91
CA LYS A 115 -7.18 -19.68 4.40
C LYS A 115 -8.64 -19.27 4.20
N TYR A 116 -8.98 -18.01 4.48
CA TYR A 116 -10.37 -17.55 4.50
C TYR A 116 -10.76 -16.76 3.24
N GLY A 117 -9.83 -16.01 2.66
CA GLY A 117 -10.06 -15.17 1.49
C GLY A 117 -9.58 -15.79 0.16
N GLN A 118 -8.69 -16.79 0.22
CA GLN A 118 -8.06 -17.40 -0.96
C GLN A 118 -7.34 -16.36 -1.85
N PHE A 119 -6.79 -15.31 -1.24
CA PHE A 119 -5.98 -14.31 -1.95
C PHE A 119 -4.51 -14.77 -2.05
N GLU A 120 -3.85 -14.30 -3.10
CA GLU A 120 -2.52 -14.73 -3.55
C GLU A 120 -1.36 -13.90 -2.93
N ASP A 121 -1.61 -13.13 -1.87
CA ASP A 121 -0.65 -12.14 -1.35
C ASP A 121 0.72 -12.76 -1.01
N ALA A 122 0.71 -13.93 -0.37
CA ALA A 122 1.92 -14.69 -0.06
C ALA A 122 2.59 -15.28 -1.31
N ASP A 123 1.81 -15.63 -2.34
CA ASP A 123 2.30 -16.20 -3.58
C ASP A 123 3.01 -15.12 -4.43
N PHE A 124 2.53 -13.87 -4.40
CA PHE A 124 3.22 -12.73 -5.01
C PHE A 124 4.54 -12.40 -4.33
N LEU A 125 4.65 -12.56 -3.01
CA LEU A 125 5.91 -12.40 -2.32
C LEU A 125 6.94 -13.46 -2.77
N ALA A 126 6.49 -14.70 -2.97
CA ALA A 126 7.35 -15.76 -3.51
C ALA A 126 7.79 -15.45 -4.96
N GLU A 127 6.88 -15.00 -5.81
CA GLU A 127 7.15 -14.58 -7.19
C GLU A 127 8.21 -13.45 -7.26
N ILE A 128 8.10 -12.43 -6.41
CA ILE A 128 9.05 -11.31 -6.38
C ILE A 128 10.47 -11.78 -6.02
N ASN A 129 10.58 -12.76 -5.13
CA ASN A 129 11.86 -13.31 -4.67
C ASN A 129 12.38 -14.45 -5.57
N ALA A 130 11.60 -14.90 -6.55
CA ALA A 130 11.98 -15.99 -7.44
C ALA A 130 13.10 -15.57 -8.41
N SER A 131 13.77 -16.57 -9.00
CA SER A 131 14.70 -16.35 -10.11
C SER A 131 13.96 -15.84 -11.35
N ASP A 132 14.66 -15.17 -12.28
CA ASP A 132 14.02 -14.66 -13.51
C ASP A 132 13.46 -15.79 -14.40
N GLU A 133 14.03 -16.98 -14.30
CA GLU A 133 13.57 -18.18 -15.00
C GLU A 133 12.23 -18.66 -14.45
N ASP A 134 12.04 -18.57 -13.14
CA ASP A 134 10.86 -19.05 -12.41
C ASP A 134 9.71 -18.04 -12.34
N LYS A 135 9.98 -16.74 -12.54
CA LYS A 135 8.94 -15.70 -12.54
C LYS A 135 7.90 -15.93 -13.62
N ASN A 136 6.62 -15.88 -13.28
CA ASN A 136 5.50 -15.85 -14.20
C ASN A 136 5.51 -14.59 -15.08
N VAL A 137 5.82 -13.43 -14.49
CA VAL A 137 5.91 -12.17 -15.25
C VAL A 137 7.31 -11.99 -15.82
N LYS A 138 7.43 -12.13 -17.14
CA LYS A 138 8.71 -12.03 -17.83
C LYS A 138 9.12 -10.56 -18.05
N ILE A 139 10.22 -10.17 -17.42
CA ILE A 139 10.82 -8.84 -17.58
C ILE A 139 11.96 -8.93 -18.60
N LYS A 140 11.87 -8.16 -19.70
CA LYS A 140 12.90 -8.12 -20.75
C LYS A 140 13.23 -6.68 -21.11
N GLN A 141 14.51 -6.36 -21.21
CA GLN A 141 14.96 -5.04 -21.66
C GLN A 141 14.74 -4.88 -23.16
N TYR A 142 14.27 -3.70 -23.59
CA TYR A 142 14.10 -3.35 -24.99
C TYR A 142 14.33 -1.86 -25.22
N LEU A 143 14.83 -1.47 -26.41
CA LEU A 143 15.14 -0.08 -26.80
C LEU A 143 15.95 0.74 -25.77
N ARG A 144 16.94 0.12 -25.11
CA ARG A 144 17.72 0.79 -24.04
C ARG A 144 18.37 2.11 -24.50
N GLU A 145 18.91 2.15 -25.72
CA GLU A 145 19.61 3.34 -26.21
C GLU A 145 18.69 4.56 -26.32
N GLU A 146 17.47 4.37 -26.81
CA GLU A 146 16.43 5.40 -26.86
C GLU A 146 15.88 5.72 -25.46
N ALA A 147 15.58 4.67 -24.66
CA ALA A 147 15.00 4.82 -23.34
C ALA A 147 15.90 5.60 -22.37
N VAL A 148 17.22 5.57 -22.55
CA VAL A 148 18.20 6.32 -21.73
C VAL A 148 18.26 7.81 -22.12
N VAL A 149 17.78 8.22 -23.30
CA VAL A 149 17.85 9.63 -23.74
C VAL A 149 17.08 10.57 -22.79
N PRO A 150 15.81 10.32 -22.42
CA PRO A 150 15.12 11.14 -21.42
C PRO A 150 15.84 11.19 -20.07
N TRP A 151 16.49 10.11 -19.64
CA TRP A 151 17.28 10.11 -18.40
C TRP A 151 18.52 10.99 -18.49
N LYS A 152 19.20 11.04 -19.64
CA LYS A 152 20.33 11.95 -19.88
C LYS A 152 19.87 13.41 -19.86
N THR A 153 18.79 13.73 -20.57
CA THR A 153 18.21 15.08 -20.55
C THR A 153 17.74 15.46 -19.15
N TYR A 154 17.05 14.55 -18.45
CA TYR A 154 16.70 14.73 -17.06
C TYR A 154 17.97 15.01 -16.25
N SER A 155 19.06 14.26 -16.47
CA SER A 155 20.36 14.42 -15.80
C SER A 155 21.08 15.76 -15.99
N GLU A 156 20.61 16.61 -16.89
CA GLU A 156 21.17 17.94 -17.18
C GLU A 156 20.30 19.10 -16.66
N LEU A 157 19.03 18.85 -16.31
CA LEU A 157 18.13 19.88 -15.77
C LEU A 157 18.68 20.42 -14.44
N THR A 158 18.77 21.74 -14.30
CA THR A 158 19.31 22.40 -13.09
C THR A 158 18.25 22.70 -12.04
N ASP A 159 16.98 22.65 -12.44
CA ASP A 159 15.76 22.95 -11.66
C ASP A 159 14.93 21.71 -11.37
N ARG A 160 15.57 20.53 -11.27
CA ARG A 160 14.87 19.28 -10.98
C ARG A 160 14.18 19.29 -9.63
N ILE A 161 12.93 18.88 -9.63
CA ILE A 161 12.17 18.58 -8.42
C ILE A 161 12.58 17.18 -7.95
N HIS A 162 13.32 17.13 -6.85
CA HIS A 162 13.54 15.90 -6.10
C HIS A 162 12.36 15.69 -5.15
N TYR A 163 11.75 14.52 -5.19
CA TYR A 163 10.59 14.18 -4.40
C TYR A 163 10.64 12.72 -3.96
#